data_AF-A0A814Q5Y7-F1
#
_entry.id   AF-A0A814Q5Y7-F1
#
_cell.length_a   1.000
_cell.length_b   1.000
_cell.length_c   1.000
_cell.angle_alpha   90.00
_cell.angle_beta   90.00
_cell.angle_gamma   90.00
#
_symmetry.space_group_name_H-M   'P 1'
#
loop_
_entity.id
_entity.type
_entity.pdbx_description
1 polymer ?
#
loop_
_entity_poly.entity_id
_entity_poly.type
_entity_poly.pdbx_seq_one_letter_code
_entity_poly.pdbx_strand_id
1 'polypeptide(L)'
;FGLPKYPTLSKIVKNILIISHGNSDVERGFSINEHIITENRTLLSLSSINGLRSTWDAIKFYGAGSPHRVPIKIDMIRAVQKSKSVYNQEQLSLKSLADREKEQSEKHEHTNEEMKKLIDRENQLLSKQKGLHDKQKKAQLLVGESRQRLDNALKKADIINAQAANALIGAGDEQGKLISDELFKITDELSKIQKTSLLTLPWCSSIKCLIVDGDFSFESLNCLFRYLPQLHRLSINFLKKINNIEMDKNLSMIQLKHLKYVSLKMSAFIPFDWFKVLTKTFFRHLQTLRLTARVGEEY
;
A
#
# COMPACT_ATOMS: atom_id res chain seq x y z
N PHE A 1 65.53 -3.92 -5.02
CA PHE A 1 64.12 -3.64 -5.36
C PHE A 1 63.86 -2.15 -5.18
N GLY A 2 63.68 -1.41 -6.27
CA GLY A 2 63.48 0.04 -6.23
C GLY A 2 62.05 0.41 -5.89
N LEU A 3 61.86 1.52 -5.17
CA LEU A 3 60.54 2.09 -4.90
C LEU A 3 59.85 2.47 -6.23
N PRO A 4 58.56 2.13 -6.40
CA PRO A 4 57.85 2.44 -7.64
C PRO A 4 57.80 3.96 -7.86
N LYS A 5 58.22 4.41 -9.05
CA LYS A 5 58.31 5.83 -9.42
C LYS A 5 56.97 6.58 -9.29
N TYR A 6 55.85 5.88 -9.47
CA TYR A 6 54.49 6.44 -9.32
C TYR A 6 53.53 5.42 -8.68
N PRO A 7 53.48 5.28 -7.35
CA PRO A 7 52.66 4.27 -6.68
C PRO A 7 51.16 4.54 -6.86
N THR A 8 50.74 5.80 -6.80
CA THR A 8 49.33 6.20 -6.92
C THR A 8 48.83 6.09 -8.36
N LEU A 9 49.60 6.59 -9.32
CA LEU A 9 49.26 6.49 -10.74
C LEU A 9 49.19 5.03 -11.20
N SER A 10 50.12 4.17 -10.73
CA SER A 10 50.08 2.73 -11.05
C SER A 10 48.80 2.06 -10.55
N LYS A 11 48.28 2.43 -9.37
CA LYS A 11 47.01 1.92 -8.86
C LYS A 11 45.83 2.37 -9.72
N ILE A 12 45.80 3.66 -10.09
CA ILE A 12 44.74 4.24 -10.93
C ILE A 12 44.72 3.57 -12.30
N VAL A 13 45.87 3.47 -12.97
CA VAL A 13 46.00 2.85 -14.29
C VAL A 13 45.59 1.37 -14.24
N LYS A 14 46.02 0.62 -13.22
CA LYS A 14 45.59 -0.78 -13.04
C LYS A 14 44.08 -0.91 -12.86
N ASN A 15 43.47 -0.06 -12.03
CA ASN A 15 42.02 -0.08 -11.82
C ASN A 15 41.24 0.28 -13.09
N ILE A 16 41.70 1.28 -13.86
CA ILE A 16 41.08 1.66 -15.15
C ILE A 16 41.17 0.50 -16.15
N LEU A 17 42.34 -0.15 -16.24
CA LEU A 17 42.54 -1.30 -17.13
C LEU A 17 41.65 -2.49 -16.76
N ILE A 18 41.43 -2.75 -15.46
CA ILE A 18 40.50 -3.78 -14.99
C ILE A 18 39.05 -3.47 -15.41
N ILE A 19 38.65 -2.20 -15.38
CA ILE A 19 37.29 -1.76 -15.78
C ILE A 19 37.11 -1.74 -17.31
N SER A 20 38.20 -1.59 -18.07
CA SER A 20 38.17 -1.45 -19.54
C SER A 20 37.86 -2.74 -20.29
N HIS A 21 37.86 -3.89 -19.59
CA HIS A 21 37.35 -5.14 -20.14
C HIS A 21 35.83 -5.07 -20.19
N GLY A 22 35.25 -5.04 -21.40
CA GLY A 22 33.80 -5.07 -21.61
C GLY A 22 33.17 -6.40 -21.19
N ASN A 23 32.03 -6.75 -21.81
CA ASN A 23 31.28 -7.98 -21.48
C ASN A 23 32.05 -9.30 -21.69
N SER A 24 33.26 -9.29 -22.24
CA SER A 24 34.07 -10.50 -22.44
C SER A 24 34.36 -11.28 -21.15
N ASP A 25 34.51 -10.61 -20.00
CA ASP A 25 34.68 -11.34 -18.73
C ASP A 25 33.38 -12.01 -18.26
N VAL A 26 32.24 -11.40 -18.57
CA VAL A 26 30.91 -11.97 -18.30
C VAL A 26 30.64 -13.17 -19.21
N GLU A 27 30.96 -13.07 -20.50
CA GLU A 27 30.87 -14.16 -21.48
C GLU A 27 31.79 -15.33 -21.13
N ARG A 28 33.03 -15.03 -20.71
CA ARG A 28 33.95 -16.03 -20.18
C ARG A 28 33.42 -16.69 -18.91
N GLY A 29 32.75 -15.93 -18.06
CA GLY A 29 32.02 -16.43 -16.90
C GLY A 29 30.92 -17.42 -17.28
N PHE A 30 30.14 -17.11 -18.32
CA PHE A 30 29.10 -18.02 -18.83
C PHE A 30 29.66 -19.30 -19.41
N SER A 31 30.73 -19.25 -20.22
CA SER A 31 31.37 -20.44 -20.78
C SER A 31 31.97 -21.35 -19.69
N ILE A 32 32.53 -20.77 -18.62
CA ILE A 32 32.99 -21.59 -17.48
C ILE A 32 31.80 -22.18 -16.70
N ASN A 33 30.71 -21.43 -16.55
CA ASN A 33 29.50 -21.92 -15.90
C ASN A 33 28.84 -23.05 -16.70
N GLU A 34 28.87 -23.01 -18.02
CA GLU A 34 28.39 -24.09 -18.90
C GLU A 34 29.10 -25.42 -18.61
N HIS A 35 30.41 -25.40 -18.40
CA HIS A 35 31.16 -26.59 -17.99
C HIS A 35 30.84 -27.09 -16.57
N ILE A 36 30.30 -26.23 -15.70
CA ILE A 36 29.92 -26.59 -14.32
C ILE A 36 28.46 -27.07 -14.25
N ILE A 37 27.58 -26.49 -15.08
CA ILE A 37 26.14 -26.74 -15.18
C ILE A 37 25.89 -27.70 -16.37
N THR A 38 26.29 -28.96 -16.23
CA THR A 38 25.98 -30.03 -17.19
C THR A 38 24.50 -30.44 -17.08
N GLU A 39 23.92 -31.13 -18.08
CA GLU A 39 22.51 -31.59 -18.07
C GLU A 39 22.10 -32.33 -16.78
N ASN A 40 22.98 -33.15 -16.21
CA ASN A 40 22.75 -33.87 -14.93
C ASN A 40 22.85 -32.99 -13.67
N ARG A 41 23.26 -31.72 -13.80
CA ARG A 41 23.48 -30.74 -12.71
C ARG A 41 22.54 -29.53 -12.77
N THR A 42 21.53 -29.57 -13.64
CA THR A 42 20.49 -28.54 -13.78
C THR A 42 19.61 -28.38 -12.53
N LEU A 43 19.62 -29.35 -11.62
CA LEU A 43 18.88 -29.31 -10.34
C LEU A 43 19.62 -28.61 -9.19
N LEU A 44 20.79 -28.00 -9.43
CA LEU A 44 21.55 -27.31 -8.39
C LEU A 44 20.95 -25.95 -8.08
N SER A 45 20.83 -25.65 -6.77
CA SER A 45 20.49 -24.31 -6.32
C SER A 45 21.57 -23.29 -6.71
N LEU A 46 21.20 -22.01 -6.83
CA LEU A 46 22.15 -20.92 -7.08
C LEU A 46 23.30 -20.91 -6.05
N SER A 47 23.02 -21.20 -4.78
CA SER A 47 24.04 -21.30 -3.72
C SER A 47 25.05 -22.40 -4.01
N SER A 48 24.58 -23.56 -4.48
CA SER A 48 25.43 -24.69 -4.87
C SER A 48 26.29 -24.36 -6.10
N ILE A 49 25.73 -23.69 -7.10
CA ILE A 49 26.46 -23.24 -8.29
C ILE A 49 27.58 -22.25 -7.89
N ASN A 50 27.24 -21.27 -7.05
CA ASN A 50 28.21 -20.29 -6.55
C ASN A 50 29.32 -20.95 -5.72
N GLY A 51 29.00 -21.95 -4.90
CA GLY A 51 29.98 -22.71 -4.13
C GLY A 51 30.95 -23.49 -5.02
N LEU A 52 30.45 -24.18 -6.05
CA LEU A 52 31.27 -24.89 -7.04
C LEU A 52 32.16 -23.92 -7.81
N ARG A 53 31.61 -22.80 -8.26
CA ARG A 53 32.34 -21.77 -9.00
C ARG A 53 33.49 -21.18 -8.16
N SER A 54 33.19 -20.83 -6.92
CA SER A 54 34.17 -20.29 -5.97
C SER A 54 35.31 -21.28 -5.71
N THR A 55 34.98 -22.58 -5.61
CA THR A 55 35.98 -23.64 -5.42
C THR A 55 36.87 -23.79 -6.66
N TRP A 56 36.28 -23.77 -7.85
CA TRP A 56 37.02 -23.85 -9.12
C TRP A 56 37.95 -22.65 -9.30
N ASP A 57 37.47 -21.44 -9.03
CA ASP A 57 38.29 -20.22 -9.11
C ASP A 57 39.43 -20.25 -8.08
N ALA A 58 39.18 -20.74 -6.87
CA ALA A 58 40.22 -20.91 -5.87
C ALA A 58 41.31 -21.90 -6.31
N ILE A 59 40.95 -23.03 -6.92
CA ILE A 59 41.91 -24.00 -7.46
C ILE A 59 42.73 -23.36 -8.60
N LYS A 60 42.08 -22.61 -9.48
CA LYS A 60 42.76 -21.92 -10.58
C LYS A 60 43.75 -20.87 -10.08
N PHE A 61 43.35 -20.07 -9.10
CA PHE A 61 44.14 -18.96 -8.58
C PHE A 61 45.27 -19.43 -7.64
N TYR A 62 44.97 -20.30 -6.67
CA TYR A 62 45.94 -20.73 -5.66
C TYR A 62 46.70 -22.01 -6.02
N GLY A 63 46.13 -22.86 -6.86
CA GLY A 63 46.73 -24.14 -7.27
C GLY A 63 47.28 -24.16 -8.69
N ALA A 64 47.26 -23.01 -9.40
CA ALA A 64 47.60 -22.91 -10.82
C ALA A 64 46.83 -23.94 -11.69
N GLY A 65 45.56 -24.19 -11.34
CA GLY A 65 44.70 -25.16 -12.02
C GLY A 65 44.83 -26.61 -11.53
N SER A 66 45.72 -26.89 -10.58
CA SER A 66 45.91 -28.22 -10.00
C SER A 66 45.47 -28.27 -8.53
N PRO A 67 44.49 -29.12 -8.16
CA PRO A 67 43.97 -29.18 -6.79
C PRO A 67 45.04 -29.52 -5.73
N HIS A 68 45.97 -30.42 -6.05
CA HIS A 68 47.03 -30.87 -5.14
C HIS A 68 48.06 -29.79 -4.80
N ARG A 69 48.09 -28.68 -5.54
CA ARG A 69 48.99 -27.54 -5.31
C ARG A 69 48.37 -26.47 -4.41
N VAL A 70 47.09 -26.59 -4.09
CA VAL A 70 46.40 -25.64 -3.21
C VAL A 70 46.84 -25.89 -1.76
N PRO A 71 47.49 -24.92 -1.09
CA PRO A 71 47.92 -25.11 0.29
C PRO A 71 46.70 -25.18 1.22
N ILE A 72 46.60 -26.27 2.00
CA ILE A 72 45.51 -26.46 2.95
C ILE A 72 45.76 -25.58 4.18
N LYS A 73 44.89 -24.59 4.39
CA LYS A 73 44.92 -23.71 5.56
C LYS A 73 44.12 -24.33 6.71
N ILE A 74 44.51 -24.00 7.95
CA ILE A 74 43.81 -24.46 9.16
C ILE A 74 42.33 -24.06 9.17
N ASP A 75 41.98 -22.91 8.60
CA ASP A 75 40.59 -22.43 8.54
C ASP A 75 39.73 -23.28 7.60
N MET A 76 40.32 -23.89 6.57
CA MET A 76 39.59 -24.83 5.69
C MET A 76 39.21 -26.09 6.47
N ILE A 77 40.12 -26.60 7.31
CA ILE A 77 39.86 -27.76 8.17
C ILE A 77 38.74 -27.43 9.17
N ARG A 78 38.81 -26.27 9.82
CA ARG A 78 37.76 -25.79 10.75
C ARG A 78 36.42 -25.62 10.04
N ALA A 79 36.40 -25.07 8.83
CA ALA A 79 35.19 -24.88 8.04
C ALA A 79 34.51 -26.22 7.70
N VAL A 80 35.30 -27.23 7.30
CA VAL A 80 34.79 -28.59 7.04
C VAL A 80 34.22 -29.22 8.31
N GLN A 81 34.94 -29.12 9.43
CA GLN A 81 34.46 -29.63 10.72
C GLN A 81 33.14 -28.97 11.16
N LYS A 82 32.97 -27.68 10.89
CA LYS A 82 31.76 -26.92 11.27
C LYS A 82 30.59 -27.10 10.29
N SER A 83 30.85 -27.55 9.06
CA SER A 83 29.87 -27.61 7.97
C SER A 83 28.57 -28.32 8.34
N LYS A 84 28.66 -29.49 9.01
CA LYS A 84 27.51 -30.27 9.45
C LYS A 84 26.64 -29.50 10.45
N SER A 85 27.26 -28.80 11.40
CA SER A 85 26.53 -27.99 12.38
C SER A 85 25.82 -26.81 11.72
N VAL A 86 26.49 -26.14 10.77
CA VAL A 86 25.93 -25.01 10.03
C VAL A 86 24.73 -25.46 9.20
N TYR A 87 24.87 -26.58 8.47
CA TYR A 87 23.78 -27.16 7.68
C TYR A 87 22.56 -27.48 8.56
N ASN A 88 22.76 -28.14 9.71
CA ASN A 88 21.66 -28.47 10.61
C ASN A 88 20.97 -27.20 11.17
N GLN A 89 21.75 -26.17 11.50
CA GLN A 89 21.19 -24.90 11.97
C GLN A 89 20.39 -24.19 10.88
N GLU A 90 20.87 -24.21 9.64
CA GLU A 90 20.16 -23.66 8.48
C GLU A 90 18.83 -24.41 8.25
N GLN A 91 18.83 -25.75 8.31
CA GLN A 91 17.61 -26.55 8.20
C GLN A 91 16.58 -26.22 9.28
N LEU A 92 17.01 -26.02 10.53
CA LEU A 92 16.12 -25.58 11.62
C LEU A 92 15.56 -24.19 11.35
N SER A 93 16.39 -23.26 10.86
CA SER A 93 15.95 -21.90 10.54
C SER A 93 14.91 -21.90 9.41
N LEU A 94 15.12 -22.69 8.35
CA LEU A 94 14.20 -22.84 7.23
C LEU A 94 12.85 -23.41 7.67
N LYS A 95 12.85 -24.43 8.54
CA LYS A 95 11.61 -24.96 9.14
C LYS A 95 10.86 -23.88 9.92
N SER A 96 11.56 -23.14 10.79
CA SER A 96 10.94 -22.08 11.58
C SER A 96 10.37 -20.94 10.74
N LEU A 97 10.98 -20.64 9.58
CA LEU A 97 10.48 -19.66 8.63
C LEU A 97 9.21 -20.17 7.94
N ALA A 98 9.23 -21.42 7.46
CA ALA A 98 8.05 -22.04 6.85
C ALA A 98 6.87 -22.11 7.84
N ASP A 99 7.12 -22.42 9.11
CA ASP A 99 6.07 -22.44 10.14
C ASP A 99 5.50 -21.04 10.38
N ARG A 100 6.36 -20.01 10.44
CA ARG A 100 5.91 -18.60 10.55
C ARG A 100 5.12 -18.13 9.34
N GLU A 101 5.51 -18.53 8.13
CA GLU A 101 4.79 -18.21 6.91
C GLU A 101 3.40 -18.88 6.89
N LYS A 102 3.30 -20.13 7.35
CA LYS A 102 2.01 -20.81 7.51
C LYS A 102 1.13 -20.11 8.52
N GLU A 103 1.64 -19.80 9.71
CA GLU A 103 0.89 -19.05 10.72
C GLU A 103 0.41 -17.68 10.21
N GLN A 104 1.23 -16.99 9.42
CA GLN A 104 0.83 -15.73 8.78
C GLN A 104 -0.24 -15.94 7.73
N SER A 105 -0.12 -16.98 6.90
CA SER A 105 -1.12 -17.33 5.89
C SER A 105 -2.46 -17.67 6.53
N GLU A 106 -2.46 -18.48 7.59
CA GLU A 106 -3.68 -18.86 8.33
C GLU A 106 -4.33 -17.64 8.99
N LYS A 107 -3.54 -16.75 9.60
CA LYS A 107 -4.05 -15.47 10.14
C LYS A 107 -4.65 -14.60 9.03
N HIS A 108 -3.98 -14.51 7.89
CA HIS A 108 -4.48 -13.76 6.73
C HIS A 108 -5.80 -14.34 6.21
N GLU A 109 -5.90 -15.65 6.08
CA GLU A 109 -7.12 -16.33 5.65
C GLU A 109 -8.27 -16.07 6.63
N HIS A 110 -8.03 -16.24 7.93
CA HIS A 110 -9.03 -15.95 8.96
C HIS A 110 -9.52 -14.50 8.91
N THR A 111 -8.61 -13.53 8.82
CA THR A 111 -8.99 -12.11 8.70
C THR A 111 -9.76 -11.80 7.41
N ASN A 112 -9.45 -12.49 6.31
CA ASN A 112 -10.18 -12.33 5.05
C ASN A 112 -11.60 -12.89 5.14
N GLU A 113 -11.79 -14.03 5.81
CA GLU A 113 -13.11 -14.60 6.05
C GLU A 113 -13.98 -13.70 6.93
N GLU A 114 -13.40 -13.14 8.00
CA GLU A 114 -14.10 -12.17 8.86
C GLU A 114 -14.50 -10.92 8.08
N MET A 115 -13.60 -10.40 7.23
CA MET A 115 -13.88 -9.24 6.39
C MET A 115 -15.02 -9.52 5.41
N LYS A 116 -15.04 -10.70 4.78
CA LYS A 116 -16.12 -11.10 3.86
C LYS A 116 -17.47 -11.10 4.56
N LYS A 117 -17.54 -11.63 5.79
CA LYS A 117 -18.77 -11.62 6.61
C LYS A 117 -19.22 -10.19 6.94
N LEU A 118 -18.30 -9.27 7.22
CA LEU A 118 -18.61 -7.87 7.48
C LEU A 118 -19.15 -7.16 6.23
N ILE A 119 -18.56 -7.40 5.06
CA ILE A 119 -19.02 -6.83 3.78
C ILE A 119 -20.43 -7.33 3.44
N ASP A 120 -20.67 -8.64 3.60
CA ASP A 120 -22.00 -9.22 3.35
C ASP A 120 -23.05 -8.61 4.30
N ARG A 121 -22.72 -8.42 5.57
CA ARG A 121 -23.58 -7.75 6.55
C ARG A 121 -23.83 -6.27 6.21
N GLU A 122 -22.81 -5.55 5.77
CA GLU A 122 -22.93 -4.14 5.33
C GLU A 122 -23.90 -4.02 4.15
N ASN A 123 -23.76 -4.89 3.15
CA ASN A 123 -24.64 -4.91 1.97
C ASN A 123 -26.10 -5.22 2.34
N GLN A 124 -26.34 -6.13 3.29
CA GLN A 124 -27.68 -6.42 3.79
C GLN A 124 -28.30 -5.20 4.50
N LEU A 125 -27.54 -4.51 5.34
CA LEU A 125 -28.01 -3.31 6.03
C LEU A 125 -28.28 -2.16 5.04
N LEU A 126 -27.44 -2.00 4.01
CA LEU A 126 -27.62 -0.98 2.98
C LEU A 126 -28.89 -1.23 2.14
N SER A 127 -29.20 -2.49 1.83
CA SER A 127 -30.45 -2.83 1.12
C SER A 127 -31.68 -2.58 1.99
N LYS A 128 -31.61 -2.91 3.29
CA LYS A 128 -32.67 -2.61 4.26
C LYS A 128 -32.88 -1.10 4.42
N GLN A 129 -31.81 -0.31 4.47
CA GLN A 129 -31.86 1.15 4.54
C GLN A 129 -32.58 1.75 3.32
N LYS A 130 -32.24 1.29 2.10
CA LYS A 130 -32.93 1.72 0.87
C LYS A 130 -34.42 1.42 0.93
N GLY A 131 -34.78 0.19 1.33
CA GLY A 131 -36.19 -0.20 1.46
C GLY A 131 -36.96 0.62 2.51
N LEU A 132 -36.32 1.00 3.61
CA LEU A 132 -36.92 1.89 4.61
C LEU A 132 -37.06 3.33 4.11
N HIS A 133 -36.08 3.85 3.36
CA HIS A 133 -36.19 5.16 2.71
C HIS A 133 -37.35 5.21 1.71
N ASP A 134 -37.55 4.16 0.92
CA ASP A 134 -38.68 4.08 -0.01
C ASP A 134 -40.02 4.06 0.73
N LYS A 135 -40.10 3.33 1.86
CA LYS A 135 -41.29 3.33 2.73
C LYS A 135 -41.52 4.71 3.35
N GLN A 136 -40.47 5.38 3.81
CA GLN A 136 -40.54 6.73 4.37
C GLN A 136 -41.07 7.73 3.34
N LYS A 137 -40.56 7.67 2.10
CA LYS A 137 -40.99 8.54 1.01
C LYS A 137 -42.47 8.32 0.68
N LYS A 138 -42.93 7.06 0.63
CA LYS A 138 -44.35 6.72 0.44
C LYS A 138 -45.23 7.24 1.57
N ALA A 139 -44.80 7.08 2.83
CA ALA A 139 -45.53 7.60 3.99
C ALA A 139 -45.64 9.13 3.95
N GLN A 140 -44.56 9.83 3.59
CA GLN A 140 -44.57 11.29 3.46
C GLN A 140 -45.51 11.79 2.34
N LEU A 141 -45.56 11.09 1.21
CA LEU A 141 -46.50 11.39 0.13
C LEU A 141 -47.96 11.23 0.61
N LEU A 142 -48.27 10.14 1.30
CA LEU A 142 -49.62 9.89 1.86
C LEU A 142 -50.01 10.95 2.90
N VAL A 143 -49.08 11.37 3.77
CA VAL A 143 -49.31 12.46 4.73
C VAL A 143 -49.54 13.79 3.99
N GLY A 144 -48.77 14.07 2.93
CA GLY A 144 -48.94 15.25 2.09
C GLY A 144 -50.32 15.31 1.41
N GLU A 145 -50.74 14.22 0.79
CA GLU A 145 -52.08 14.09 0.19
C GLU A 145 -53.19 14.23 1.24
N SER A 146 -53.02 13.63 2.42
CA SER A 146 -53.99 13.70 3.51
C SER A 146 -54.09 15.13 4.07
N ARG A 147 -52.99 15.88 4.15
CA ARG A 147 -52.99 17.30 4.52
C ARG A 147 -53.72 18.17 3.50
N GLN A 148 -53.58 17.88 2.21
CA GLN A 148 -54.33 18.59 1.16
C GLN A 148 -55.83 18.29 1.24
N ARG A 149 -56.21 17.04 1.54
CA ARG A 149 -57.61 16.65 1.79
C ARG A 149 -58.19 17.35 3.02
N LEU A 150 -57.40 17.49 4.08
CA LEU A 150 -57.78 18.22 5.29
C LEU A 150 -58.04 19.70 4.99
N ASP A 151 -57.12 20.38 4.29
CA ASP A 151 -57.28 21.80 3.92
C ASP A 151 -58.53 22.04 3.06
N ASN A 152 -58.78 21.15 2.09
CA ASN A 152 -59.99 21.20 1.26
C ASN A 152 -61.28 20.93 2.05
N ALA A 153 -61.26 20.01 3.02
CA ALA A 153 -62.41 19.71 3.87
C ALA A 153 -62.73 20.86 4.84
N LEU A 154 -61.70 21.50 5.40
CA LEU A 154 -61.83 22.70 6.24
C LEU A 154 -62.45 23.86 5.47
N LYS A 155 -62.02 24.10 4.22
CA LYS A 155 -62.62 25.12 3.33
C LYS A 155 -64.10 24.86 3.01
N LYS A 156 -64.52 23.60 2.98
CA LYS A 156 -65.90 23.17 2.70
C LYS A 156 -66.76 22.98 3.97
N ALA A 157 -66.20 23.24 5.16
CA ALA A 157 -66.83 22.98 6.46
C ALA A 157 -67.31 21.52 6.65
N ASP A 158 -66.64 20.55 6.01
CA ASP A 158 -66.98 19.12 6.11
C ASP A 158 -66.19 18.47 7.25
N ILE A 159 -66.84 18.41 8.42
CA ILE A 159 -66.24 17.96 9.67
C ILE A 159 -65.87 16.48 9.64
N ILE A 160 -66.65 15.64 8.93
CA ILE A 160 -66.44 14.19 8.87
C ILE A 160 -65.19 13.88 8.06
N ASN A 161 -65.05 14.51 6.88
CA ASN A 161 -63.87 14.35 6.05
C ASN A 161 -62.61 14.97 6.70
N ALA A 162 -62.76 16.06 7.45
CA ALA A 162 -61.66 16.65 8.22
C ALA A 162 -61.17 15.70 9.34
N GLN A 163 -62.07 15.05 10.08
CA GLN A 163 -61.68 14.08 11.10
C GLN A 163 -60.97 12.85 10.51
N ALA A 164 -61.48 12.31 9.39
CA ALA A 164 -60.86 11.18 8.70
C ALA A 164 -59.45 11.52 8.18
N ALA A 165 -59.27 12.69 7.58
CA ALA A 165 -57.95 13.15 7.11
C ALA A 165 -56.96 13.37 8.27
N ASN A 166 -57.42 13.91 9.40
CA ASN A 166 -56.57 14.13 10.58
C ASN A 166 -56.12 12.80 11.23
N ALA A 167 -57.00 11.80 11.30
CA ALA A 167 -56.64 10.46 11.77
C ALA A 167 -55.56 9.79 10.88
N LEU A 168 -55.67 9.94 9.55
CA LEU A 168 -54.67 9.43 8.60
C LEU A 168 -53.31 10.14 8.72
N ILE A 169 -53.30 11.44 9.01
CA ILE A 169 -52.06 12.19 9.28
C ILE A 169 -51.41 11.66 10.56
N GLY A 170 -52.19 11.48 11.64
CA GLY A 170 -51.68 10.93 12.90
C GLY A 170 -51.05 9.54 12.74
N ALA A 171 -51.74 8.64 12.06
CA ALA A 171 -51.22 7.30 11.77
C ALA A 171 -49.96 7.32 10.89
N GLY A 172 -49.93 8.22 9.88
CA GLY A 172 -48.76 8.40 9.01
C GLY A 172 -47.54 8.97 9.75
N ASP A 173 -47.75 9.92 10.66
CA ASP A 173 -46.69 10.52 11.48
C ASP A 173 -46.12 9.51 12.51
N GLU A 174 -46.97 8.68 13.12
CA GLU A 174 -46.54 7.57 13.99
C GLU A 174 -45.70 6.54 13.23
N GLN A 175 -46.17 6.13 12.04
CA GLN A 175 -45.42 5.21 11.19
C GLN A 175 -44.11 5.82 10.70
N GLY A 176 -44.09 7.13 10.43
CA GLY A 176 -42.88 7.88 10.10
C GLY A 176 -41.84 7.89 11.23
N LYS A 177 -42.28 8.03 12.49
CA LYS A 177 -41.39 7.93 13.66
C LYS A 177 -40.77 6.53 13.79
N LEU A 178 -41.57 5.48 13.68
CA LEU A 178 -41.07 4.09 13.74
C LEU A 178 -40.01 3.81 12.66
N ILE A 179 -40.23 4.27 11.43
CA ILE A 179 -39.26 4.13 10.33
C ILE A 179 -37.99 4.92 10.62
N SER A 180 -38.12 6.14 11.17
CA SER A 180 -36.97 6.97 11.54
C SER A 180 -36.11 6.32 12.62
N ASP A 181 -36.74 5.71 13.63
CA ASP A 181 -36.04 5.00 14.71
C ASP A 181 -35.28 3.76 14.18
N GLU A 182 -35.88 3.01 13.25
CA GLU A 182 -35.20 1.89 12.59
C GLU A 182 -34.02 2.35 11.72
N LEU A 183 -34.18 3.45 10.97
CA LEU A 183 -33.09 4.05 10.19
C LEU A 183 -31.93 4.49 11.08
N PHE A 184 -32.23 5.06 12.25
CA PHE A 184 -31.20 5.45 13.22
C PHE A 184 -30.40 4.25 13.72
N LYS A 185 -31.08 3.14 14.08
CA LYS A 185 -30.43 1.89 14.52
C LYS A 185 -29.53 1.30 13.42
N ILE A 186 -30.01 1.26 12.17
CA ILE A 186 -29.23 0.75 11.04
C ILE A 186 -28.02 1.65 10.77
N THR A 187 -28.17 2.96 10.85
CA THR A 187 -27.07 3.93 10.65
C THR A 187 -26.00 3.78 11.74
N ASP A 188 -26.41 3.56 13.00
CA ASP A 188 -25.48 3.28 14.10
C ASP A 188 -24.71 1.97 13.88
N GLU A 189 -25.40 0.90 13.47
CA GLU A 189 -24.76 -0.38 13.12
C GLU A 189 -23.77 -0.26 11.95
N LEU A 190 -24.14 0.45 10.88
CA LEU A 190 -23.24 0.72 9.76
C LEU A 190 -22.01 1.51 10.21
N SER A 191 -22.18 2.50 11.10
CA SER A 191 -21.05 3.26 11.64
C SER A 191 -20.09 2.38 12.46
N LYS A 192 -20.62 1.40 13.19
CA LYS A 192 -19.82 0.42 13.95
C LYS A 192 -19.05 -0.49 13.00
N ILE A 193 -19.70 -1.01 11.97
CA ILE A 193 -19.06 -1.87 10.95
C ILE A 193 -17.95 -1.11 10.21
N GLN A 194 -18.19 0.14 9.82
CA GLN A 194 -17.18 0.97 9.14
C GLN A 194 -15.97 1.26 10.04
N LYS A 195 -16.19 1.53 11.33
CA LYS A 195 -15.10 1.70 12.30
C LYS A 195 -14.28 0.42 12.46
N THR A 196 -14.95 -0.73 12.56
CA THR A 196 -14.27 -2.03 12.68
C THR A 196 -13.49 -2.36 11.40
N SER A 197 -14.09 -2.16 10.23
CA SER A 197 -13.44 -2.36 8.92
C SER A 197 -12.20 -1.48 8.75
N LEU A 198 -12.28 -0.18 9.08
CA LEU A 198 -11.13 0.73 9.03
C LEU A 198 -9.96 0.29 9.93
N LEU A 199 -10.23 -0.41 11.03
CA LEU A 199 -9.20 -0.95 11.92
C LEU A 199 -8.62 -2.27 11.42
N THR A 200 -9.33 -3.01 10.57
CA THR A 200 -8.98 -4.38 10.15
C THR A 200 -8.50 -4.52 8.70
N LEU A 201 -8.51 -3.47 7.86
CA LEU A 201 -8.02 -3.54 6.46
C LEU A 201 -6.50 -3.85 6.41
N PRO A 202 -6.06 -5.10 6.13
CA PRO A 202 -4.65 -5.50 6.23
C PRO A 202 -3.83 -5.06 5.01
N TRP A 203 -4.49 -4.90 3.87
CA TRP A 203 -3.89 -4.52 2.59
C TRP A 203 -3.46 -3.04 2.53
N CYS A 204 -4.21 -2.12 3.15
CA CYS A 204 -3.91 -0.70 3.10
C CYS A 204 -2.88 -0.29 4.16
N SER A 205 -2.80 -1.02 5.28
CA SER A 205 -1.72 -0.84 6.27
C SER A 205 -0.36 -1.32 5.76
N SER A 206 -0.30 -2.18 4.75
CA SER A 206 0.96 -2.74 4.24
C SER A 206 1.61 -1.89 3.14
N ILE A 207 0.86 -0.99 2.50
CA ILE A 207 1.36 -0.14 1.42
C ILE A 207 2.26 0.95 2.00
N LYS A 208 3.57 0.67 1.97
CA LYS A 208 4.62 1.63 2.37
C LYS A 208 5.01 2.57 1.24
N CYS A 209 4.79 2.18 -0.01
CA CYS A 209 5.17 2.95 -1.19
C CYS A 209 3.98 3.03 -2.16
N LEU A 210 3.61 4.24 -2.56
CA LEU A 210 2.58 4.49 -3.57
C LEU A 210 3.13 5.40 -4.66
N ILE A 211 2.95 4.98 -5.92
CA ILE A 211 3.24 5.79 -7.11
C ILE A 211 1.91 5.96 -7.85
N VAL A 212 1.51 7.21 -8.05
CA VAL A 212 0.32 7.59 -8.80
C VAL A 212 0.77 8.19 -10.12
N ASP A 213 0.69 7.37 -11.17
CA ASP A 213 0.95 7.73 -12.56
C ASP A 213 -0.35 8.14 -13.24
N GLY A 214 -0.83 9.34 -12.92
CA GLY A 214 -2.04 9.90 -13.50
C GLY A 214 -2.47 11.20 -12.85
N ASP A 215 -3.52 11.80 -13.40
CA ASP A 215 -4.13 13.01 -12.89
C ASP A 215 -4.72 12.76 -11.49
N PHE A 216 -4.10 13.36 -10.46
CA PHE A 216 -4.55 13.23 -9.10
C PHE A 216 -5.09 14.56 -8.57
N SER A 217 -6.35 14.55 -8.10
CA SER A 217 -6.95 15.69 -7.42
C SER A 217 -6.36 15.87 -6.01
N PHE A 218 -6.18 17.11 -5.62
CA PHE A 218 -5.73 17.47 -4.27
C PHE A 218 -6.72 17.04 -3.18
N GLU A 219 -8.03 17.14 -3.43
CA GLU A 219 -9.07 16.76 -2.45
C GLU A 219 -8.99 15.28 -2.06
N SER A 220 -8.56 14.47 -3.02
CA SER A 220 -8.37 13.04 -2.85
C SER A 220 -7.20 12.68 -1.93
N LEU A 221 -6.30 13.62 -1.59
CA LEU A 221 -5.19 13.36 -0.66
C LEU A 221 -5.70 12.99 0.74
N ASN A 222 -6.74 13.66 1.24
CA ASN A 222 -7.30 13.33 2.55
C ASN A 222 -7.87 11.91 2.57
N CYS A 223 -8.61 11.53 1.53
CA CYS A 223 -9.10 10.18 1.38
C CYS A 223 -7.93 9.20 1.33
N LEU A 224 -6.93 9.47 0.49
CA LEU A 224 -5.74 8.64 0.34
C LEU A 224 -5.04 8.39 1.68
N PHE A 225 -4.80 9.44 2.45
CA PHE A 225 -4.11 9.35 3.74
C PHE A 225 -4.95 8.72 4.83
N ARG A 226 -6.28 8.82 4.75
CA ARG A 226 -7.20 8.10 5.63
C ARG A 226 -7.13 6.59 5.41
N TYR A 227 -6.97 6.16 4.17
CA TYR A 227 -6.85 4.74 3.83
C TYR A 227 -5.42 4.21 3.97
N LEU A 228 -4.37 5.03 3.85
CA LEU A 228 -2.96 4.61 3.85
C LEU A 228 -2.15 5.20 5.02
N PRO A 229 -2.45 4.83 6.29
CA PRO A 229 -1.81 5.45 7.45
C PRO A 229 -0.32 5.08 7.64
N GLN A 230 0.15 3.98 7.04
CA GLN A 230 1.56 3.52 7.13
C GLN A 230 2.41 3.92 5.90
N LEU A 231 1.91 4.82 5.05
CA LEU A 231 2.61 5.22 3.84
C LEU A 231 3.94 5.90 4.20
N HIS A 232 5.06 5.35 3.72
CA HIS A 232 6.40 5.90 3.92
C HIS A 232 6.87 6.73 2.73
N ARG A 233 6.48 6.32 1.51
CA ARG A 233 6.86 6.95 0.25
C ARG A 233 5.63 7.20 -0.61
N LEU A 234 5.44 8.45 -1.04
CA LEU A 234 4.42 8.86 -2.00
C LEU A 234 5.09 9.50 -3.20
N SER A 235 4.75 9.07 -4.41
CA SER A 235 5.10 9.76 -5.64
C SER A 235 3.83 10.05 -6.43
N ILE A 236 3.53 11.32 -6.70
CA ILE A 236 2.40 11.72 -7.54
C ILE A 236 2.98 12.43 -8.75
N ASN A 237 2.76 11.86 -9.93
CA ASN A 237 3.36 12.34 -11.17
C ASN A 237 2.59 13.49 -11.82
N PHE A 238 1.30 13.64 -11.53
CA PHE A 238 0.53 14.77 -12.00
C PHE A 238 -0.48 15.23 -10.95
N LEU A 239 -0.10 16.24 -10.17
CA LEU A 239 -1.00 16.87 -9.20
C LEU A 239 -1.71 18.06 -9.85
N LYS A 240 -3.04 17.99 -9.98
CA LYS A 240 -3.84 19.03 -10.64
C LYS A 240 -4.23 20.14 -9.64
N LYS A 241 -4.00 21.39 -10.03
CA LYS A 241 -4.46 22.57 -9.28
C LYS A 241 -5.97 22.72 -9.41
N ILE A 242 -6.64 23.03 -8.31
CA ILE A 242 -8.05 23.43 -8.30
C ILE A 242 -8.11 24.95 -8.34
N ASN A 243 -8.92 25.49 -9.24
CA ASN A 243 -9.14 26.93 -9.33
C ASN A 243 -10.01 27.40 -8.16
N ASN A 244 -9.49 28.34 -7.37
CA ASN A 244 -10.22 29.29 -6.53
C ASN A 244 -11.32 28.74 -5.60
N ILE A 245 -10.98 27.85 -4.67
CA ILE A 245 -11.84 27.62 -3.50
C ILE A 245 -10.98 27.77 -2.25
N GLU A 246 -11.44 28.63 -1.34
CA GLU A 246 -10.91 28.77 0.01
C GLU A 246 -10.65 27.38 0.58
N MET A 247 -9.40 27.11 0.97
CA MET A 247 -9.01 25.88 1.65
C MET A 247 -9.75 25.84 2.98
N ASP A 248 -10.92 25.22 2.94
CA ASP A 248 -11.85 25.16 4.04
C ASP A 248 -11.21 24.44 5.23
N LYS A 249 -11.55 24.91 6.43
CA LYS A 249 -10.93 24.60 7.73
C LYS A 249 -11.10 23.14 8.17
N ASN A 250 -11.52 22.25 7.27
CA ASN A 250 -11.89 20.86 7.51
C ASN A 250 -10.85 19.84 7.03
N LEU A 251 -9.64 20.29 6.65
CA LEU A 251 -8.49 19.42 6.48
C LEU A 251 -8.10 18.83 7.85
N SER A 252 -8.78 17.75 8.21
CA SER A 252 -8.53 16.98 9.42
C SER A 252 -7.04 16.65 9.48
N MET A 253 -6.43 16.96 10.62
CA MET A 253 -5.01 16.89 10.89
C MET A 253 -4.56 15.41 10.94
N ILE A 254 -4.51 14.75 9.79
CA ILE A 254 -4.01 13.38 9.68
C ILE A 254 -2.50 13.46 9.88
N GLN A 255 -2.06 13.19 11.11
CA GLN A 255 -0.64 13.12 11.45
C GLN A 255 -0.02 11.91 10.75
N LEU A 256 0.52 12.11 9.55
CA LEU A 256 1.29 11.10 8.83
C LEU A 256 2.69 10.97 9.43
N LYS A 257 2.77 10.38 10.63
CA LYS A 257 4.04 10.18 11.36
C LYS A 257 5.03 9.30 10.59
N HIS A 258 4.54 8.49 9.66
CA HIS A 258 5.35 7.51 8.93
C HIS A 258 5.78 7.97 7.53
N LEU A 259 5.18 9.05 7.00
CA LEU A 259 5.49 9.54 5.65
C LEU A 259 6.82 10.29 5.65
N LYS A 260 7.86 9.63 5.15
CA LYS A 260 9.24 10.15 5.14
C LYS A 260 9.65 10.74 3.80
N TYR A 261 9.10 10.23 2.71
CA TYR A 261 9.51 10.57 1.35
C TYR A 261 8.31 10.95 0.50
N VAL A 262 8.33 12.14 -0.07
CA VAL A 262 7.27 12.62 -0.96
C VAL A 262 7.90 13.19 -2.23
N SER A 263 7.42 12.74 -3.38
CA SER A 263 7.76 13.27 -4.69
C SER A 263 6.50 13.76 -5.37
N LEU A 264 6.41 15.07 -5.61
CA LEU A 264 5.27 15.67 -6.29
C LEU A 264 5.77 16.29 -7.59
N LYS A 265 5.25 15.79 -8.71
CA LYS A 265 5.43 16.41 -10.01
C LYS A 265 4.18 17.21 -10.34
N MET A 266 4.37 18.51 -10.50
CA MET A 266 3.30 19.50 -10.61
C MET A 266 3.18 19.95 -12.04
N SER A 267 1.93 20.16 -12.46
CA SER A 267 1.61 20.67 -13.80
C SER A 267 1.78 22.18 -13.94
N ALA A 268 1.80 22.94 -12.84
CA ALA A 268 1.93 24.40 -12.84
C ALA A 268 2.64 24.91 -11.57
N PHE A 269 3.03 26.19 -11.59
CA PHE A 269 3.65 26.89 -10.45
C PHE A 269 2.67 26.98 -9.28
N ILE A 270 3.06 26.46 -8.10
CA ILE A 270 2.28 26.62 -6.86
C ILE A 270 2.68 27.95 -6.20
N PRO A 271 1.73 28.83 -5.86
CA PRO A 271 2.01 30.02 -5.05
C PRO A 271 2.66 29.60 -3.72
N PHE A 272 3.71 30.29 -3.29
CA PHE A 272 4.47 29.91 -2.09
C PHE A 272 3.60 29.75 -0.83
N ASP A 273 2.53 30.54 -0.72
CA ASP A 273 1.57 30.44 0.39
C ASP A 273 0.85 29.09 0.47
N TRP A 274 0.59 28.47 -0.68
CA TRP A 274 -0.01 27.13 -0.75
C TRP A 274 0.97 26.05 -0.30
N PHE A 275 2.23 26.19 -0.70
CA PHE A 275 3.29 25.30 -0.24
C PHE A 275 3.47 25.38 1.29
N LYS A 276 3.34 26.57 1.86
CA LYS A 276 3.40 26.82 3.30
C LYS A 276 2.26 26.11 4.06
N VAL A 277 1.06 26.05 3.48
CA VAL A 277 -0.07 25.30 4.06
C VAL A 277 0.21 23.80 4.00
N LEU A 278 0.60 23.28 2.84
CA LEU A 278 0.94 21.86 2.65
C LEU A 278 2.00 21.36 3.63
N THR A 279 3.08 22.13 3.76
CA THR A 279 4.18 21.81 4.68
C THR A 279 3.73 21.77 6.14
N LYS A 280 2.87 22.71 6.54
CA LYS A 280 2.33 22.76 7.91
C LYS A 280 1.31 21.67 8.22
N THR A 281 0.51 21.25 7.23
CA THR A 281 -0.63 20.35 7.45
C THR A 281 -0.25 18.88 7.29
N PHE A 282 0.47 18.52 6.23
CA PHE A 282 0.72 17.11 5.87
C PHE A 282 2.16 16.66 6.10
N PHE A 283 3.12 17.59 6.03
CA PHE A 283 4.52 17.24 5.81
C PHE A 283 5.44 17.57 6.98
N ARG A 284 4.89 17.68 8.20
CA ARG A 284 5.66 18.03 9.40
C ARG A 284 6.83 17.08 9.71
N HIS A 285 6.73 15.82 9.28
CA HIS A 285 7.71 14.76 9.60
C HIS A 285 8.47 14.25 8.38
N LEU A 286 8.46 14.99 7.27
CA LEU A 286 9.12 14.59 6.04
C LEU A 286 10.65 14.69 6.15
N GLN A 287 11.34 13.64 5.71
CA GLN A 287 12.79 13.65 5.59
C GLN A 287 13.23 14.16 4.22
N THR A 288 12.47 13.87 3.17
CA THR A 288 12.81 14.29 1.81
C THR A 288 11.57 14.63 1.00
N LEU A 289 11.49 15.89 0.57
CA LEU A 289 10.46 16.37 -0.33
C LEU A 289 11.10 16.73 -1.68
N ARG A 290 10.70 16.01 -2.72
CA ARG A 290 11.09 16.31 -4.11
C ARG A 290 9.92 16.98 -4.80
N LEU A 291 10.11 18.21 -5.23
CA LEU A 291 9.16 18.93 -6.07
C LEU A 291 9.73 19.03 -7.47
N THR A 292 8.96 18.63 -8.47
CA THR A 292 9.35 18.77 -9.87
C THR A 292 8.26 19.56 -10.58
N ALA A 293 8.55 20.80 -10.95
CA ALA A 293 7.65 21.57 -11.80
C ALA A 293 7.89 21.17 -13.25
N ARG A 294 6.81 20.88 -13.99
CA ARG A 294 6.91 20.82 -15.44
C ARG A 294 7.03 22.26 -15.93
N VAL A 295 8.22 22.66 -16.36
CA VAL A 295 8.39 23.88 -17.16
C VAL A 295 7.67 23.58 -18.47
N GLY A 296 6.57 24.28 -18.74
CA GLY A 296 5.96 24.22 -20.05
C GLY A 296 7.00 24.70 -21.06
N GLU A 297 7.29 23.89 -22.07
CA GLU A 297 7.85 24.43 -23.30
C GLU A 297 6.77 25.37 -23.83
N GLU A 298 7.02 26.68 -23.70
CA GLU A 298 6.30 27.69 -24.44
C GLU A 298 6.48 27.41 -25.94
N TYR A 299 5.38 27.04 -26.59
CA TYR A 299 5.15 27.26 -28.01
C TYR A 299 3.79 27.94 -28.16
#